data_AF-A0AAD4Z870-F1
#
_entry.id   AF-A0AAD4Z870-F1
#
_cell.length_a   1.000
_cell.length_b   1.000
_cell.length_c   1.000
_cell.angle_alpha   90.00
_cell.angle_beta   90.00
_cell.angle_gamma   90.00
#
_symmetry.space_group_name_H-M   'P 1'
#
loop_
_entity.id
_entity.type
_entity.pdbx_description
1 polymer ?
#
loop_
_entity_poly.entity_id
_entity_poly.type
_entity_poly.pdbx_seq_one_letter_code
_entity_poly.pdbx_strand_id
1 'polypeptide(L)'
;MLRDLGFGPQKSMELYFDNKAAIAIAHNPVQHDRTKHVEVDRHFVKEKLDAEIISFSFISSEYQLADVLMKAVSTTVFLNSLDKLGMRDISAPT
;
A
#
# COMPACT_ATOMS: atom_id res chain seq x y z
N MET A 1 -5.57 -7.42 -21.20
CA MET A 1 -6.64 -6.39 -21.15
C MET A 1 -6.19 -4.95 -20.84
N LEU A 2 -4.91 -4.64 -20.58
CA LEU A 2 -4.36 -3.25 -20.64
C LEU A 2 -3.10 -3.20 -21.51
N ARG A 3 -2.26 -4.23 -21.37
CA ARG A 3 -1.11 -4.50 -22.24
C ARG A 3 -1.51 -4.69 -23.71
N ASP A 4 -2.62 -5.38 -23.96
CA ASP A 4 -3.18 -5.57 -25.32
C ASP A 4 -3.71 -4.28 -25.94
N LEU A 5 -3.96 -3.25 -25.11
CA LEU A 5 -4.38 -1.91 -25.51
C LEU A 5 -3.18 -0.95 -25.66
N GLY A 6 -1.95 -1.45 -25.55
CA GLY A 6 -0.71 -0.66 -25.63
C GLY A 6 -0.30 0.04 -24.34
N PHE A 7 -1.10 -0.06 -23.27
CA PHE A 7 -0.81 0.51 -21.95
C PHE A 7 -0.14 -0.54 -21.05
N GLY A 8 1.04 -0.98 -21.45
CA GLY A 8 1.90 -1.78 -20.57
C GLY A 8 2.43 -0.92 -19.41
N PRO A 9 2.63 -1.49 -18.21
CA PRO A 9 3.27 -0.76 -17.12
C PRO A 9 4.69 -0.35 -17.55
N GLN A 10 4.97 0.96 -17.56
CA GLN A 10 6.30 1.50 -17.90
C GLN A 10 7.30 1.41 -16.72
N LYS A 11 6.77 1.32 -15.49
CA LYS A 11 7.54 1.23 -14.24
C LYS A 11 6.78 0.33 -13.26
N SER A 12 7.51 -0.28 -12.34
CA SER A 12 6.92 -0.97 -11.19
C SER A 12 5.96 -0.06 -10.42
N MET A 13 4.86 -0.64 -9.93
CA MET A 13 3.91 0.06 -9.08
C MET A 13 4.50 0.20 -7.67
N GLU A 14 4.76 1.44 -7.26
CA GLU A 14 5.30 1.73 -5.94
C GLU A 14 4.18 1.67 -4.89
N LEU A 15 4.35 0.80 -3.90
CA LEU A 15 3.44 0.62 -2.78
C LEU A 15 4.11 1.11 -1.49
N TYR A 16 3.42 1.97 -0.75
CA TYR A 16 3.93 2.59 0.46
C TYR A 16 3.44 1.85 1.71
N PHE A 17 4.36 1.56 2.64
CA PHE A 17 4.07 0.92 3.91
C PHE A 17 4.74 1.67 5.07
N ASP A 18 4.04 1.77 6.20
CA ASP A 18 4.57 2.34 7.44
C ASP A 18 5.16 1.30 8.40
N ASN A 19 5.04 0.02 8.05
CA ASN A 19 5.62 -1.08 8.78
C ASN A 19 6.90 -1.58 8.08
N LYS A 20 8.06 -1.15 8.60
CA LYS A 20 9.38 -1.61 8.11
C LYS A 20 9.56 -3.12 8.21
N ALA A 21 8.97 -3.76 9.22
CA ALA A 21 9.05 -5.22 9.35
C ALA A 21 8.27 -5.91 8.23
N ALA A 22 7.08 -5.40 7.85
CA ALA A 22 6.31 -5.95 6.73
C ALA A 22 7.08 -5.83 5.41
N ILE A 23 7.72 -4.68 5.15
CA ILE A 23 8.59 -4.48 3.98
C ILE A 23 9.74 -5.51 4.00
N ALA A 24 10.44 -5.64 5.13
CA ALA A 24 11.57 -6.58 5.27
C ALA A 24 11.14 -8.04 5.07
N ILE A 25 10.00 -8.44 5.64
CA ILE A 25 9.43 -9.79 5.50
C ILE A 25 9.06 -10.06 4.03
N ALA A 26 8.57 -9.07 3.29
CA ALA A 26 8.20 -9.30 1.90
C ALA A 26 9.43 -9.43 0.98
N HIS A 27 10.54 -8.75 1.29
CA HIS A 27 11.80 -8.91 0.56
C HIS A 27 12.54 -10.20 0.93
N ASN A 28 12.61 -10.50 2.23
CA ASN A 28 13.28 -11.68 2.78
C ASN A 28 12.35 -12.39 3.78
N PRO A 29 11.43 -13.23 3.26
CA PRO A 29 10.48 -13.91 4.12
C PRO A 29 11.20 -14.90 5.03
N VAL A 30 11.24 -14.59 6.33
CA VAL A 30 11.67 -15.56 7.35
C VAL A 30 10.66 -16.70 7.36
N GLN A 31 11.11 -17.93 7.08
CA GLN A 31 10.29 -19.12 7.23
C GLN A 31 10.14 -19.47 8.71
N HIS A 32 9.03 -19.07 9.31
CA HIS A 32 8.49 -19.75 10.48
C HIS A 32 7.23 -20.49 10.05
N ASP A 33 7.22 -21.78 10.36
CA ASP A 33 6.22 -22.73 9.92
C ASP A 33 4.81 -22.36 10.41
N ARG A 34 3.80 -22.60 9.56
CA ARG A 34 2.34 -22.75 9.84
C ARG A 34 1.40 -21.54 9.67
N THR A 35 0.96 -21.29 8.43
CA THR A 35 -0.47 -21.22 8.03
C THR A 35 -0.58 -21.17 6.51
N LYS A 36 -1.32 -22.09 5.86
CA LYS A 36 -1.38 -22.21 4.39
C LYS A 36 -1.84 -20.92 3.68
N HIS A 37 -2.70 -20.12 4.30
CA HIS A 37 -3.19 -18.85 3.72
C HIS A 37 -2.10 -17.78 3.64
N VAL A 38 -1.29 -17.64 4.70
CA VAL A 38 -0.18 -16.67 4.75
C VAL A 38 0.92 -17.03 3.73
N GLU A 39 1.10 -18.32 3.45
CA GLU A 39 2.09 -18.79 2.49
C GLU A 39 1.73 -18.46 1.04
N VAL A 40 0.46 -18.60 0.64
CA VAL A 40 0.00 -18.26 -0.71
C VAL A 40 0.16 -16.77 -0.98
N ASP A 41 -0.30 -15.92 -0.06
CA ASP A 41 -0.19 -14.46 -0.20
C ASP A 41 1.29 -14.02 -0.26
N ARG A 42 2.15 -14.65 0.54
CA ARG A 42 3.59 -14.40 0.54
C ARG A 42 4.23 -14.76 -0.80
N HIS A 43 3.94 -15.94 -1.35
CA HIS A 43 4.48 -16.35 -2.64
C HIS A 43 4.01 -15.41 -3.76
N PHE A 44 2.73 -15.04 -3.75
CA PHE A 44 2.19 -14.10 -4.72
C PHE A 44 2.89 -12.74 -4.67
N VAL A 45 3.02 -12.16 -3.47
CA VAL A 45 3.68 -10.85 -3.30
C VAL A 45 5.15 -10.92 -3.72
N LYS A 46 5.87 -11.98 -3.32
CA LYS A 46 7.28 -12.18 -3.69
C LYS A 46 7.46 -12.33 -5.20
N GLU A 47 6.59 -13.09 -5.86
CA GLU A 47 6.63 -13.27 -7.32
C GLU A 47 6.38 -11.94 -8.05
N LYS A 48 5.47 -11.08 -7.56
CA LYS A 48 5.24 -9.74 -8.12
C LYS A 48 6.41 -8.78 -7.89
N LEU A 49 7.08 -8.87 -6.75
CA LEU A 49 8.29 -8.10 -6.46
C LEU A 49 9.44 -8.52 -7.38
N ASP A 50 9.69 -9.83 -7.50
CA ASP A 50 10.80 -10.37 -8.29
C ASP A 50 10.58 -10.16 -9.80
N ALA A 51 9.31 -10.09 -10.24
CA ALA A 51 8.94 -9.71 -11.60
C ALA A 51 8.95 -8.19 -11.85
N GLU A 52 9.38 -7.38 -10.87
CA GLU A 52 9.39 -5.91 -10.90
C GLU A 52 8.03 -5.29 -11.25
N ILE A 53 6.93 -5.99 -10.95
CA ILE A 53 5.57 -5.48 -11.16
C ILE A 53 5.22 -4.48 -10.05
N ILE A 54 5.69 -4.74 -8.84
CA ILE A 54 5.51 -3.87 -7.66
C ILE A 54 6.87 -3.57 -7.01
N SER A 55 6.94 -2.47 -6.28
CA SER A 55 8.08 -2.11 -5.42
C SER A 55 7.57 -1.57 -4.09
N PHE A 56 8.38 -1.67 -3.04
CA PHE A 56 8.00 -1.22 -1.69
C PHE A 56 8.85 -0.04 -1.22
N SER A 57 8.16 0.96 -0.66
CA SER A 57 8.77 2.15 -0.07
C SER A 57 8.22 2.39 1.33
N PHE A 58 9.10 2.81 2.24
CA PHE A 58 8.67 3.19 3.58
C PHE A 58 8.06 4.59 3.60
N ILE A 59 6.96 4.75 4.32
CA ILE A 59 6.34 6.05 4.62
C ILE A 59 6.10 6.18 6.12
N SER A 60 6.23 7.38 6.70
CA SER A 60 5.82 7.59 8.10
C SER A 60 4.31 7.39 8.24
N SER A 61 3.85 6.81 9.35
CA SER A 61 2.43 6.51 9.60
C SER A 61 1.54 7.77 9.49
N GLU A 62 2.07 8.95 9.82
CA GLU A 62 1.38 10.24 9.68
C GLU A 62 1.07 10.64 8.22
N TYR A 63 1.76 10.05 7.24
CA TYR A 63 1.52 10.24 5.82
C TYR A 63 0.89 9.02 5.14
N GLN A 64 0.68 7.92 5.86
CA GLN A 64 0.02 6.74 5.31
C GLN A 64 -1.50 6.97 5.26
N LEU A 65 -1.98 7.52 4.14
CA LEU A 65 -3.41 7.83 3.98
C LEU A 65 -4.32 6.62 4.13
N ALA A 66 -3.84 5.43 3.77
CA ALA A 66 -4.62 4.20 3.88
C ALA A 66 -5.03 3.88 5.33
N ASP A 67 -4.32 4.39 6.34
CA ASP A 67 -4.65 4.17 7.75
C ASP A 67 -6.04 4.71 8.11
N VAL A 68 -6.49 5.78 7.45
CA VAL A 68 -7.84 6.34 7.68
C VAL A 68 -8.94 5.37 7.28
N LEU A 69 -8.66 4.45 6.34
CA LEU A 69 -9.60 3.45 5.84
C LEU A 69 -9.53 2.14 6.64
N MET A 70 -8.40 1.85 7.27
CA MET A 70 -8.13 0.56 7.91
C MET A 70 -8.19 0.60 9.44
N LYS A 71 -8.04 1.78 10.04
CA LYS A 71 -7.89 1.95 11.49
C LYS A 71 -8.78 3.07 12.00
N ALA A 72 -9.14 3.00 13.28
CA ALA A 72 -9.67 4.15 13.98
C ALA A 72 -8.54 5.18 14.18
N VAL A 73 -8.69 6.37 13.61
CA VAL A 73 -7.73 7.47 13.75
C VAL A 73 -8.38 8.63 14.51
N SER A 74 -7.56 9.53 15.06
CA SER A 74 -8.08 10.74 15.71
C SER A 74 -8.77 11.66 14.69
N THR A 75 -9.72 12.48 15.15
CA THR A 75 -10.42 13.45 14.31
C THR A 75 -9.47 14.36 13.55
N THR A 76 -8.38 14.79 14.17
CA THR A 76 -7.36 15.63 13.53
C THR A 76 -6.70 14.91 12.35
N VAL A 77 -6.31 13.65 12.51
CA VAL A 77 -5.71 12.85 11.42
C VAL A 77 -6.73 12.59 10.33
N PHE A 78 -7.98 12.28 10.69
CA PHE A 78 -9.07 12.09 9.74
C PHE A 78 -9.29 13.32 8.85
N LEU A 79 -9.45 14.50 9.46
CA LEU A 79 -9.67 15.75 8.72
C LEU A 79 -8.49 16.12 7.81
N ASN A 80 -7.25 15.96 8.30
CA ASN A 80 -6.06 16.18 7.48
C ASN A 80 -5.98 15.20 6.29
N SER A 81 -6.44 13.96 6.48
CA SER A 81 -6.51 12.96 5.40
C SER A 81 -7.58 13.29 4.37
N LEU A 82 -8.73 13.86 4.76
CA LEU A 82 -9.78 14.27 3.81
C LEU A 82 -9.28 15.30 2.80
N ASP A 83 -8.54 16.32 3.26
CA ASP A 83 -7.95 17.32 2.37
C ASP A 83 -6.96 16.69 1.39
N LYS A 84 -6.07 15.82 1.88
CA LYS A 84 -5.11 15.06 1.05
C LYS A 84 -5.79 14.11 0.06
N LEU A 85 -6.96 13.58 0.39
CA LEU A 85 -7.79 12.74 -0.49
C LEU A 85 -8.64 13.56 -1.48
N GLY A 86 -8.59 14.89 -1.40
CA GLY A 86 -9.43 15.77 -2.23
C GLY A 86 -10.91 15.76 -1.83
N MET A 87 -11.24 15.23 -0.67
CA MET A 87 -12.59 15.23 -0.11
C MET A 87 -12.89 16.60 0.50
N ARG A 88 -13.28 17.55 -0.35
CA ARG A 88 -13.69 18.89 0.05
C ARG A 88 -15.20 18.95 0.24
N ASP A 89 -15.63 19.72 1.24
CA ASP A 89 -17.05 20.04 1.38
C ASP A 89 -17.47 21.00 0.25
N ILE A 90 -18.31 20.51 -0.65
CA ILE A 90 -18.88 21.28 -1.76
C ILE A 90 -19.85 22.37 -1.30
N SER A 91 -20.21 22.38 -0.01
CA SER A 91 -21.13 23.34 0.61
C SER A 91 -20.42 24.38 1.47
N ALA A 92 -19.10 24.28 1.64
CA ALA A 92 -18.34 25.25 2.42
C ALA A 92 -18.26 26.60 1.66
N PRO A 93 -18.53 27.74 2.32
CA PRO A 93 -18.41 29.05 1.68
C PRO A 93 -16.93 29.30 1.31
N THR A 94 -16.72 29.75 0.07
CA THR A 94 -15.40 30.09 -0.50
C THR A 94 -14.93 31.45 0.01
#